data_AF-A0A0I9SPA9-F1
#
_entry.id   AF-A0A0I9SPA9-F1
#
_cell.length_a   1.000
_cell.length_b   1.000
_cell.length_c   1.000
_cell.angle_alpha   90.00
_cell.angle_beta   90.00
_cell.angle_gamma   90.00
#
_symmetry.space_group_name_H-M   'P 1'
#
loop_
_entity.id
_entity.type
_entity.pdbx_description
1 polymer ?
#
loop_
_entity_poly.entity_id
_entity_poly.type
_entity_poly.pdbx_seq_one_letter_code
_entity_poly.pdbx_strand_id
1 'polypeptide(L)'
;MQIQRWRCDIQQVDGFSASKSELKEFATMDDMVVRNSPEMIDEISPAKLAKNLAWDEIRIISHVDHDYFATWAWDGRVFLMNSGGSHHFAAAKYIAARLEQPVELTGTYKIYGLCEQAITELRREYGMFVLSHEPDAWLGFNEAMARFKATYYWKTLPRPHNHQRCAIFLPLKEKRSAMVARILKENNFQDLGAYLAGLAAQSQAVINKVNPP
;
A
#
# COMPACT_ATOMS: atom_id res chain seq x y z
N MET A 1 -8.79 11.51 -1.04
CA MET A 1 -8.91 12.79 -0.31
C MET A 1 -7.54 13.44 -0.22
N GLN A 2 -7.47 14.77 -0.17
CA GLN A 2 -6.20 15.49 0.00
C GLN A 2 -6.37 16.57 1.07
N ILE A 3 -5.40 16.65 1.99
CA ILE A 3 -5.31 17.66 3.05
C ILE A 3 -4.10 18.53 2.75
N GLN A 4 -4.27 19.84 2.80
CA GLN A 4 -3.17 20.79 2.64
C GLN A 4 -2.59 21.16 4.00
N ARG A 5 -1.26 21.32 4.06
CA ARG A 5 -0.53 21.71 5.27
C ARG A 5 -0.83 20.81 6.48
N TRP A 6 -0.96 19.51 6.23
CA TRP A 6 -1.06 18.52 7.30
C TRP A 6 0.24 18.52 8.10
N ARG A 7 0.11 18.51 9.42
CA ARG A 7 1.24 18.54 10.35
C ARG A 7 1.34 17.20 11.07
N CYS A 8 2.55 16.72 11.23
CA CYS A 8 2.84 15.53 12.00
C CYS A 8 4.21 15.63 12.65
N ASP A 9 4.44 14.78 13.64
CA ASP A 9 5.78 14.53 14.13
C ASP A 9 6.49 13.51 13.22
N ILE A 10 7.80 13.63 13.03
CA ILE A 10 8.61 12.67 12.25
C ILE A 10 8.44 11.21 12.72
N GLN A 11 8.13 11.00 14.01
CA GLN A 11 7.85 9.69 14.58
C GLN A 11 6.57 9.05 14.03
N GLN A 12 5.63 9.84 13.49
CA GLN A 12 4.37 9.35 12.92
C GLN A 12 4.50 8.84 11.48
N VAL A 13 5.65 9.04 10.82
CA VAL A 13 5.91 8.50 9.48
C VAL A 13 6.37 7.05 9.61
N ASP A 14 5.70 6.11 8.97
CA ASP A 14 5.96 4.66 9.07
C ASP A 14 6.92 4.14 8.00
N GLY A 15 7.12 4.89 6.91
CA GLY A 15 8.03 4.50 5.84
C GLY A 15 8.16 5.57 4.76
N PHE A 16 8.86 5.23 3.68
CA PHE A 16 9.04 6.12 2.53
C PHE A 16 9.06 5.35 1.21
N SER A 17 8.78 6.04 0.10
CA SER A 17 8.62 5.42 -1.22
C SER A 17 9.93 5.14 -1.95
N ALA A 18 10.98 5.92 -1.70
CA ALA A 18 12.24 5.83 -2.43
C ALA A 18 13.45 5.70 -1.49
N SER A 19 14.29 4.70 -1.77
CA SER A 19 15.56 4.50 -1.09
C SER A 19 16.59 3.86 -2.02
N LYS A 20 17.87 4.13 -1.75
CA LYS A 20 18.98 3.37 -2.33
C LYS A 20 19.12 1.98 -1.70
N SER A 21 18.54 1.78 -0.52
CA SER A 21 18.45 0.49 0.15
C SER A 21 17.28 -0.34 -0.40
N GLU A 22 17.44 -1.67 -0.44
CA GLU A 22 16.37 -2.61 -0.77
C GLU A 22 15.41 -2.76 0.42
N LEU A 23 14.33 -1.98 0.41
CA LEU A 23 13.47 -1.77 1.58
C LEU A 23 12.79 -3.04 2.11
N LYS A 24 12.58 -4.05 1.27
CA LYS A 24 11.98 -5.33 1.70
C LYS A 24 12.88 -6.12 2.67
N GLU A 25 14.15 -5.77 2.79
CA GLU A 25 15.10 -6.42 3.72
C GLU A 25 15.02 -5.90 5.16
N PHE A 26 14.22 -4.87 5.42
CA PHE A 26 14.14 -4.20 6.72
C PHE A 26 12.71 -4.24 7.24
N ALA A 27 12.54 -4.57 8.53
CA ALA A 27 11.24 -4.51 9.17
C ALA A 27 10.85 -3.06 9.52
N THR A 28 11.84 -2.23 9.85
CA THR A 28 11.65 -0.83 10.24
C THR A 28 12.69 0.11 9.62
N MET A 29 12.41 1.42 9.65
CA MET A 29 13.39 2.45 9.29
C MET A 29 14.59 2.48 10.26
N ASP A 30 14.37 2.16 11.53
CA ASP A 30 15.42 2.03 12.53
C ASP A 30 16.39 0.91 12.15
N ASP A 31 15.89 -0.27 11.76
CA ASP A 31 16.73 -1.39 11.30
C ASP A 31 17.55 -0.99 10.06
N MET A 32 16.93 -0.25 9.14
CA MET A 32 17.59 0.23 7.92
C MET A 32 18.75 1.15 8.26
N VAL A 33 18.53 2.16 9.11
CA VAL A 33 19.60 3.13 9.40
C VAL A 33 20.72 2.52 10.25
N VAL A 34 20.39 1.64 11.20
CA VAL A 34 21.40 0.93 12.01
C VAL A 34 22.30 0.06 11.15
N ARG A 35 21.73 -0.66 10.18
CA ARG A 35 22.51 -1.57 9.32
C ARG A 35 23.24 -0.85 8.18
N ASN A 36 22.59 0.11 7.52
CA ASN A 36 23.10 0.68 6.27
C ASN A 36 23.72 2.08 6.43
N SER A 37 23.51 2.77 7.54
CA SER A 37 24.04 4.12 7.78
C SER A 37 24.40 4.39 9.25
N PRO A 38 25.17 3.50 9.92
CA PRO A 38 25.56 3.70 11.32
C PRO A 38 26.31 5.02 11.53
N GLU A 39 27.05 5.52 10.54
CA GLU A 39 27.75 6.81 10.58
C GLU A 39 26.81 8.02 10.66
N MET A 40 25.54 7.87 10.28
CA MET A 40 24.54 8.93 10.41
C MET A 40 23.93 9.00 11.81
N ILE A 41 24.15 7.97 12.63
CA ILE A 41 23.63 7.82 14.00
C ILE A 41 24.72 7.46 15.02
N ASP A 42 25.99 7.70 14.68
CA ASP A 42 27.17 7.45 15.52
C ASP A 42 27.13 8.20 16.86
N GLU A 43 26.35 9.28 16.92
CA GLU A 43 26.10 10.10 18.09
C GLU A 43 24.61 10.46 18.18
N ILE A 44 24.02 10.28 19.37
CA ILE A 44 22.65 10.72 19.68
C ILE A 44 22.72 12.11 20.30
N SER A 45 22.67 13.15 19.46
CA SER A 45 22.72 14.54 19.93
C SER A 45 21.89 15.50 19.07
N PRO A 46 21.46 16.65 19.64
CA PRO A 46 20.73 17.67 18.88
C PRO A 46 21.50 18.19 17.67
N ALA A 47 22.84 18.25 17.75
CA ALA A 47 23.68 18.67 16.64
C ALA A 47 23.66 17.65 15.49
N LYS A 48 23.75 16.35 15.78
CA LYS A 48 23.65 15.30 14.78
C LYS A 48 22.25 15.24 14.15
N LEU A 49 21.20 15.42 14.97
CA LEU A 49 19.82 15.55 14.48
C LEU A 49 19.69 16.71 13.49
N ALA A 50 20.14 17.91 13.87
CA ALA A 50 20.11 19.09 13.00
C ALA A 50 20.88 18.87 11.70
N LYS A 51 22.05 18.20 11.76
CA LYS A 51 22.84 17.84 10.57
C LYS A 51 22.07 16.94 9.60
N ASN A 52 21.38 15.91 10.10
CA ASN A 52 20.58 15.03 9.26
C ASN A 52 19.36 15.76 8.67
N LEU A 53 18.68 16.59 9.47
CA LEU A 53 17.52 17.38 9.01
C LEU A 53 17.88 18.45 7.97
N ALA A 54 19.12 18.94 7.98
CA ALA A 54 19.61 19.93 7.02
C ALA A 54 19.96 19.34 5.63
N TRP A 55 19.80 18.03 5.42
CA TRP A 55 20.07 17.41 4.13
C TRP A 55 19.06 17.87 3.07
N ASP A 56 19.54 18.40 1.94
CA ASP A 56 18.65 19.03 0.95
C ASP A 56 17.62 18.06 0.37
N GLU A 57 17.95 16.77 0.28
CA GLU A 57 17.04 15.82 -0.33
C GLU A 57 15.91 15.36 0.61
N ILE A 58 15.85 15.87 1.83
CA ILE A 58 14.64 15.79 2.67
C ILE A 58 13.71 16.91 2.22
N ARG A 59 13.11 16.72 1.05
CA ARG A 59 12.41 17.80 0.33
C ARG A 59 11.13 18.24 1.03
N ILE A 60 10.54 17.39 1.85
CA ILE A 60 9.42 17.80 2.72
C ILE A 60 9.79 18.94 3.70
N ILE A 61 11.09 19.13 3.99
CA ILE A 61 11.62 20.23 4.81
C ILE A 61 12.21 21.33 3.92
N SER A 62 13.04 20.97 2.94
CA SER A 62 13.83 21.92 2.14
C SER A 62 13.09 22.49 0.92
N HIS A 63 12.12 21.77 0.34
CA HIS A 63 11.43 22.11 -0.91
C HIS A 63 9.94 21.67 -0.88
N VAL A 64 9.08 22.58 -0.44
CA VAL A 64 7.67 22.35 -0.03
C VAL A 64 6.77 21.63 -1.06
N ASP A 65 7.14 21.57 -2.34
CA ASP A 65 6.28 21.05 -3.41
C ASP A 65 6.70 19.69 -4.01
N HIS A 66 7.77 19.06 -3.51
CA HIS A 66 8.31 17.83 -4.12
C HIS A 66 7.90 16.54 -3.40
N ASP A 67 8.04 16.51 -2.08
CA ASP A 67 7.65 15.37 -1.26
C ASP A 67 6.27 15.61 -0.63
N TYR A 68 5.55 14.54 -0.36
CA TYR A 68 4.24 14.60 0.28
C TYR A 68 3.99 13.36 1.13
N PHE A 69 2.99 13.40 1.99
CA PHE A 69 2.57 12.23 2.76
C PHE A 69 1.48 11.47 2.03
N ALA A 70 1.48 10.14 2.14
CA ALA A 70 0.43 9.30 1.61
C ALA A 70 0.07 8.14 2.53
N THR A 71 -1.22 7.81 2.53
CA THR A 71 -1.74 6.62 3.19
C THR A 71 -2.74 5.93 2.29
N TRP A 72 -2.69 4.61 2.29
CA TRP A 72 -3.75 3.77 1.74
C TRP A 72 -4.68 3.37 2.87
N ALA A 73 -5.96 3.66 2.73
CA ALA A 73 -6.92 3.57 3.83
C ALA A 73 -7.13 2.15 4.36
N TRP A 74 -6.80 1.13 3.57
CA TRP A 74 -6.79 -0.28 3.98
C TRP A 74 -5.51 -0.73 4.72
N ASP A 75 -4.49 0.12 4.79
CA ASP A 75 -3.20 -0.13 5.45
C ASP A 75 -3.02 0.79 6.67
N GLY A 76 -3.41 2.06 6.55
CA GLY A 76 -3.47 3.02 7.66
C GLY A 76 -2.13 3.63 8.08
N ARG A 77 -0.99 3.13 7.59
CA ARG A 77 0.34 3.70 7.82
C ARG A 77 0.58 4.96 7.00
N VAL A 78 1.39 5.87 7.51
CA VAL A 78 1.78 7.12 6.85
C VAL A 78 3.13 6.94 6.18
N PHE A 79 3.18 7.12 4.86
CA PHE A 79 4.42 7.06 4.11
C PHE A 79 4.82 8.43 3.60
N LEU A 80 6.11 8.75 3.68
CA LEU A 80 6.70 9.87 2.97
C LEU A 80 6.95 9.48 1.51
N MET A 81 6.24 10.13 0.60
CA MET A 81 6.43 9.98 -0.85
C MET A 81 7.60 10.86 -1.29
N ASN A 82 8.81 10.35 -1.06
CA ASN A 82 10.06 11.03 -1.37
C ASN A 82 10.68 10.59 -2.70
N SER A 83 11.64 11.40 -3.15
CA SER A 83 12.54 11.09 -4.27
C SER A 83 14.03 10.98 -3.87
N GLY A 84 14.37 11.35 -2.64
CA GLY A 84 15.74 11.31 -2.09
C GLY A 84 15.75 11.42 -0.56
N GLY A 85 16.93 11.46 0.04
CA GLY A 85 17.09 11.78 1.48
C GLY A 85 16.61 10.73 2.50
N SER A 86 16.17 9.54 2.09
CA SER A 86 15.58 8.53 3.00
C SER A 86 16.50 8.06 4.12
N HIS A 87 17.82 7.95 3.88
CA HIS A 87 18.79 7.58 4.91
C HIS A 87 18.91 8.68 5.98
N HIS A 88 19.01 9.95 5.57
CA HIS A 88 19.04 11.09 6.50
C HIS A 88 17.71 11.26 7.23
N PHE A 89 16.58 11.03 6.56
CA PHE A 89 15.25 11.05 7.19
C PHE A 89 15.14 9.97 8.27
N ALA A 90 15.54 8.73 7.96
CA ALA A 90 15.55 7.62 8.91
C ALA A 90 16.49 7.90 10.10
N ALA A 91 17.69 8.46 9.84
CA ALA A 91 18.63 8.85 10.89
C ALA A 91 18.07 9.97 11.79
N ALA A 92 17.46 11.00 11.21
CA ALA A 92 16.82 12.06 11.96
C ALA A 92 15.68 11.51 12.84
N LYS A 93 14.82 10.65 12.29
CA LYS A 93 13.76 9.97 13.04
C LYS A 93 14.36 9.15 14.20
N TYR A 94 15.39 8.35 13.93
CA TYR A 94 16.05 7.50 14.92
C TYR A 94 16.63 8.29 16.10
N ILE A 95 17.30 9.41 15.82
CA ILE A 95 17.91 10.29 16.83
C ILE A 95 16.83 11.06 17.60
N ALA A 96 15.85 11.64 16.90
CA ALA A 96 14.75 12.38 17.52
C ALA A 96 13.97 11.53 18.54
N ALA A 97 13.72 10.26 18.21
CA ALA A 97 13.06 9.32 19.11
C ALA A 97 13.85 9.13 20.43
N ARG A 98 15.17 9.01 20.34
CA ARG A 98 16.07 8.74 21.48
C ARG A 98 16.37 9.98 22.32
N LEU A 99 16.26 11.17 21.71
CA LEU A 99 16.33 12.44 22.43
C LEU A 99 14.98 12.85 23.02
N GLU A 100 13.90 12.11 22.75
CA GLU A 100 12.52 12.51 23.04
C GLU A 100 12.21 13.93 22.49
N GLN A 101 12.86 14.29 21.38
CA GLN A 101 12.75 15.61 20.77
C GLN A 101 11.77 15.55 19.60
N PRO A 102 10.62 16.25 19.68
CA PRO A 102 9.68 16.30 18.57
C PRO A 102 10.28 17.06 17.38
N VAL A 103 9.93 16.61 16.17
CA VAL A 103 10.29 17.25 14.90
C VAL A 103 9.02 17.38 14.07
N GLU A 104 8.47 18.60 14.04
CA GLU A 104 7.28 18.91 13.25
C GLU A 104 7.61 18.93 11.75
N LEU A 105 6.86 18.15 10.98
CA LEU A 105 6.84 18.17 9.53
C LEU A 105 5.50 18.73 9.05
N THR A 106 5.52 19.48 7.95
CA THR A 106 4.31 20.00 7.31
C THR A 106 4.32 19.69 5.83
N GLY A 107 3.21 19.21 5.28
CA GLY A 107 3.11 18.98 3.84
C GLY A 107 1.71 18.64 3.36
N THR A 108 1.60 18.36 2.06
CA THR A 108 0.37 17.77 1.51
C THR A 108 0.23 16.34 2.00
N TYR A 109 -0.97 15.93 2.38
CA TYR A 109 -1.28 14.54 2.74
C TYR A 109 -2.39 13.98 1.85
N LYS A 110 -2.09 12.90 1.13
CA LYS A 110 -3.02 12.20 0.24
C LYS A 110 -3.50 10.90 0.86
N ILE A 111 -4.81 10.71 0.87
CA ILE A 111 -5.44 9.46 1.32
C ILE A 111 -6.06 8.76 0.12
N TYR A 112 -5.56 7.57 -0.16
CA TYR A 112 -6.04 6.67 -1.21
C TYR A 112 -6.99 5.64 -0.61
N GLY A 113 -8.15 5.48 -1.21
CA GLY A 113 -9.17 4.53 -0.78
C GLY A 113 -9.70 3.72 -1.94
N LEU A 114 -10.40 2.63 -1.64
CA LEU A 114 -11.14 1.87 -2.62
C LEU A 114 -12.49 2.54 -2.87
N CYS A 115 -12.93 2.56 -4.14
CA CYS A 115 -14.25 3.08 -4.49
C CYS A 115 -15.31 2.00 -4.19
N GLU A 116 -16.06 2.18 -3.10
CA GLU A 116 -17.10 1.24 -2.67
C GLU A 116 -18.19 1.03 -3.73
N GLN A 117 -18.59 2.11 -4.41
CA GLN A 117 -19.55 2.04 -5.51
C GLN A 117 -19.03 1.15 -6.64
N ALA A 118 -17.79 1.35 -7.09
CA ALA A 118 -17.20 0.56 -8.16
C ALA A 118 -17.09 -0.93 -7.76
N ILE A 119 -16.75 -1.22 -6.50
CA ILE A 119 -16.73 -2.61 -5.99
C ILE A 119 -18.13 -3.21 -6.00
N THR A 120 -19.14 -2.46 -5.56
CA THR A 120 -20.53 -2.91 -5.54
C THR A 120 -21.05 -3.21 -6.94
N GLU A 121 -20.75 -2.34 -7.91
CA GLU A 121 -21.10 -2.55 -9.32
C GLU A 121 -20.40 -3.79 -9.91
N LEU A 122 -19.10 -3.95 -9.67
CA LEU A 122 -18.36 -5.14 -10.10
C LEU A 122 -18.93 -6.43 -9.51
N ARG A 123 -19.25 -6.46 -8.22
CA ARG A 123 -19.83 -7.64 -7.55
C ARG A 123 -21.24 -7.98 -8.01
N ARG A 124 -21.99 -6.99 -8.47
CA ARG A 124 -23.32 -7.20 -9.08
C ARG A 124 -23.19 -7.83 -10.47
N GLU A 125 -22.16 -7.48 -11.21
CA GLU A 125 -21.97 -7.91 -12.60
C GLU A 125 -21.17 -9.20 -12.73
N TYR A 126 -20.24 -9.45 -11.81
CA TYR A 126 -19.26 -10.53 -11.90
C TYR A 126 -19.13 -11.34 -10.61
N GLY A 127 -18.99 -12.65 -10.78
CA GLY A 127 -18.34 -13.50 -9.77
C GLY A 127 -16.83 -13.27 -9.85
N MET A 128 -16.22 -12.85 -8.75
CA MET A 128 -14.82 -12.43 -8.71
C MET A 128 -14.00 -13.34 -7.82
N PHE A 129 -13.02 -14.04 -8.39
CA PHE A 129 -12.21 -15.01 -7.64
C PHE A 129 -10.72 -14.85 -7.92
N VAL A 130 -9.89 -15.27 -6.96
CA VAL A 130 -8.46 -15.44 -7.19
C VAL A 130 -8.18 -16.89 -7.56
N LEU A 131 -7.49 -17.09 -8.67
CA LEU A 131 -7.00 -18.40 -9.11
C LEU A 131 -5.47 -18.44 -9.17
N SER A 132 -4.94 -19.66 -9.15
CA SER A 132 -3.55 -19.91 -9.56
C SER A 132 -3.39 -19.53 -11.04
N HIS A 133 -2.27 -18.89 -11.34
CA HIS A 133 -1.80 -18.58 -12.68
C HIS A 133 -0.51 -19.35 -13.00
N GLU A 134 -0.32 -20.50 -12.35
CA GLU A 134 0.67 -21.49 -12.76
C GLU A 134 0.28 -22.12 -14.10
N PRO A 135 1.23 -22.45 -14.99
CA PRO A 135 0.94 -22.90 -16.35
C PRO A 135 -0.09 -24.04 -16.43
N ASP A 136 0.10 -25.11 -15.67
CA ASP A 136 -0.77 -26.30 -15.74
C ASP A 136 -2.18 -26.02 -15.20
N ALA A 137 -2.26 -25.32 -14.06
CA ALA A 137 -3.55 -24.94 -13.47
C ALA A 137 -4.32 -23.96 -14.36
N TRP A 138 -3.61 -23.00 -14.95
CA TRP A 138 -4.19 -22.01 -15.84
C TRP A 138 -4.66 -22.63 -17.16
N LEU A 139 -3.87 -23.54 -17.73
CA LEU A 139 -4.26 -24.27 -18.94
C LEU A 139 -5.50 -25.13 -18.68
N GLY A 140 -5.51 -25.91 -17.60
CA GLY A 140 -6.66 -26.73 -17.24
C GLY A 140 -7.94 -25.91 -17.00
N PHE A 141 -7.82 -24.74 -16.35
CA PHE A 141 -8.94 -23.82 -16.20
C PHE A 141 -9.43 -23.30 -17.57
N ASN A 142 -8.53 -22.86 -18.45
CA ASN A 142 -8.86 -22.39 -19.79
C ASN A 142 -9.61 -23.44 -20.62
N GLU A 143 -9.09 -24.66 -20.66
CA GLU A 143 -9.69 -25.77 -21.39
C GLU A 143 -11.07 -26.13 -20.84
N ALA A 144 -11.23 -26.15 -19.51
CA ALA A 144 -12.52 -26.38 -18.87
C ALA A 144 -13.55 -25.30 -19.25
N MET A 145 -13.15 -24.02 -19.19
CA MET A 145 -14.00 -22.89 -19.58
C MET A 145 -14.38 -22.94 -21.06
N ALA A 146 -13.43 -23.28 -21.94
CA ALA A 146 -13.66 -23.42 -23.38
C ALA A 146 -14.62 -24.59 -23.70
N ARG A 147 -14.38 -25.77 -23.10
CA ARG A 147 -15.23 -26.96 -23.28
C ARG A 147 -16.63 -26.73 -22.75
N PHE A 148 -16.75 -26.11 -21.58
CA PHE A 148 -18.04 -25.76 -20.99
C PHE A 148 -18.70 -24.57 -21.70
N LYS A 149 -17.93 -23.82 -22.50
CA LYS A 149 -18.32 -22.59 -23.21
C LYS A 149 -18.88 -21.54 -22.24
N ALA A 150 -18.12 -21.27 -21.19
CA ALA A 150 -18.38 -20.20 -20.23
C ALA A 150 -17.43 -19.01 -20.51
N THR A 151 -17.99 -17.82 -20.59
CA THR A 151 -17.23 -16.58 -20.75
C THR A 151 -16.56 -16.21 -19.43
N TYR A 152 -15.35 -15.69 -19.49
CA TYR A 152 -14.69 -15.10 -18.34
C TYR A 152 -13.66 -14.05 -18.79
N TYR A 153 -13.38 -13.10 -17.91
CA TYR A 153 -12.26 -12.17 -18.05
C TYR A 153 -11.24 -12.46 -16.95
N TRP A 154 -10.00 -12.00 -17.14
CA TRP A 154 -8.97 -12.15 -16.13
C TRP A 154 -7.97 -11.02 -16.16
N LYS A 155 -7.27 -10.83 -15.04
CA LYS A 155 -6.17 -9.88 -14.90
C LYS A 155 -5.18 -10.37 -13.86
N THR A 156 -3.89 -10.11 -14.06
CA THR A 156 -2.88 -10.31 -13.02
C THR A 156 -3.17 -9.42 -11.80
N LEU A 157 -2.98 -9.96 -10.61
CA LEU A 157 -3.09 -9.17 -9.38
C LEU A 157 -1.97 -8.10 -9.30
N PRO A 158 -2.14 -7.02 -8.52
CA PRO A 158 -1.08 -6.06 -8.28
C PRO A 158 0.09 -6.69 -7.50
N ARG A 159 1.29 -6.12 -7.61
CA ARG A 159 2.43 -6.50 -6.75
C ARG A 159 2.07 -6.28 -5.26
N PRO A 160 2.55 -7.14 -4.34
CA PRO A 160 3.43 -8.30 -4.58
C PRO A 160 2.68 -9.58 -4.98
N HIS A 161 1.35 -9.53 -5.16
CA HIS A 161 0.50 -10.70 -5.42
C HIS A 161 0.43 -11.12 -6.89
N ASN A 162 1.20 -10.47 -7.77
CA ASN A 162 1.23 -10.74 -9.21
C ASN A 162 1.91 -12.06 -9.59
N HIS A 163 2.61 -12.70 -8.65
CA HIS A 163 3.29 -13.97 -8.89
C HIS A 163 2.29 -15.14 -8.83
N GLN A 164 2.14 -15.84 -9.96
CA GLN A 164 1.39 -17.10 -10.09
C GLN A 164 -0.06 -17.04 -9.60
N ARG A 165 -0.67 -15.84 -9.59
CA ARG A 165 -2.06 -15.63 -9.23
C ARG A 165 -2.71 -14.59 -10.13
N CYS A 166 -3.98 -14.81 -10.44
CA CYS A 166 -4.79 -13.88 -11.22
C CYS A 166 -6.18 -13.71 -10.61
N ALA A 167 -6.77 -12.54 -10.84
CA ALA A 167 -8.19 -12.33 -10.66
C ALA A 167 -8.94 -12.82 -11.90
N ILE A 168 -10.02 -13.56 -11.70
CA ILE A 168 -11.00 -13.90 -12.74
C ILE A 168 -12.33 -13.21 -12.47
N PHE A 169 -13.05 -12.91 -13.54
CA PHE A 169 -14.34 -12.24 -13.53
C PHE A 169 -15.31 -13.04 -14.39
N LEU A 170 -16.36 -13.56 -13.76
CA LEU A 170 -17.36 -14.42 -14.39
C LEU A 170 -18.66 -13.63 -14.56
N PRO A 171 -19.10 -13.29 -15.79
CA PRO A 171 -20.32 -12.52 -16.00
C PRO A 171 -21.55 -13.24 -15.41
N LEU A 172 -22.19 -12.65 -14.40
CA LEU A 172 -23.30 -13.29 -13.70
C LEU A 172 -24.61 -13.32 -14.51
N LYS A 173 -24.70 -12.47 -15.55
CA LYS A 173 -25.83 -12.47 -16.49
C LYS A 173 -25.81 -13.67 -17.45
N GLU A 174 -24.66 -14.35 -17.59
CA GLU A 174 -24.53 -15.53 -18.44
C GLU A 174 -24.68 -16.81 -17.63
N LYS A 175 -25.65 -17.66 -18.00
CA LYS A 175 -26.01 -18.87 -17.24
C LYS A 175 -24.82 -19.78 -16.92
N ARG A 176 -23.92 -19.98 -17.88
CA ARG A 176 -22.76 -20.87 -17.73
C ARG A 176 -21.70 -20.25 -16.81
N SER A 177 -21.35 -18.99 -17.01
CA SER A 177 -20.40 -18.28 -16.15
C SER A 177 -20.91 -18.12 -14.72
N ALA A 178 -22.21 -17.86 -14.53
CA ALA A 178 -22.85 -17.85 -13.22
C ALA A 178 -22.80 -19.23 -12.54
N MET A 179 -22.94 -20.31 -13.29
CA MET A 179 -22.78 -21.68 -12.77
C MET A 179 -21.34 -21.93 -12.30
N VAL A 180 -20.34 -21.52 -13.09
CA VAL A 180 -18.93 -21.61 -12.68
C VAL A 180 -18.67 -20.79 -11.40
N ALA A 181 -19.21 -19.57 -11.32
CA ALA A 181 -19.06 -18.73 -10.12
C ALA A 181 -19.64 -19.40 -8.87
N ARG A 182 -20.80 -20.05 -9.00
CA ARG A 182 -21.39 -20.85 -7.92
C ARG A 182 -20.48 -22.00 -7.51
N ILE A 183 -19.96 -22.76 -8.48
CA ILE A 183 -19.03 -23.88 -8.21
C ILE A 183 -17.79 -23.40 -7.46
N LEU A 184 -17.15 -22.32 -7.92
CA LEU A 184 -15.97 -21.77 -7.26
C LEU A 184 -16.27 -21.32 -5.83
N LYS A 185 -17.43 -20.69 -5.61
CA LYS A 185 -17.87 -20.28 -4.28
C LYS A 185 -18.12 -21.49 -3.36
N GLU A 186 -18.81 -22.51 -3.85
CA GLU A 186 -19.10 -23.75 -3.10
C GLU A 186 -17.84 -24.55 -2.77
N ASN A 187 -16.77 -24.38 -3.55
CA ASN A 187 -15.47 -24.99 -3.33
C ASN A 187 -14.48 -24.06 -2.61
N ASN A 188 -14.96 -23.00 -1.94
CA ASN A 188 -14.16 -22.11 -1.09
C ASN A 188 -12.97 -21.44 -1.81
N PHE A 189 -13.09 -21.17 -3.11
CA PHE A 189 -12.14 -20.29 -3.78
C PHE A 189 -12.21 -18.88 -3.19
N GLN A 190 -11.05 -18.21 -3.12
CA GLN A 190 -10.95 -16.87 -2.56
C GLN A 190 -11.81 -15.88 -3.33
N ASP A 191 -12.88 -15.39 -2.69
CA ASP A 191 -13.77 -14.36 -3.23
C ASP A 191 -13.07 -12.99 -3.16
N LEU A 192 -12.59 -12.53 -4.32
CA LEU A 192 -11.91 -11.24 -4.44
C LEU A 192 -12.87 -10.08 -4.22
N GLY A 193 -14.13 -10.23 -4.65
CA GLY A 193 -15.14 -9.19 -4.49
C GLY A 193 -15.48 -8.95 -3.02
N ALA A 194 -15.69 -10.02 -2.27
CA ALA A 194 -15.91 -9.96 -0.82
C ALA A 194 -14.70 -9.38 -0.08
N TYR A 195 -13.48 -9.79 -0.46
CA TYR A 195 -12.25 -9.25 0.13
C TYR A 195 -12.12 -7.74 -0.08
N LEU A 196 -12.29 -7.25 -1.31
CA LEU A 196 -12.21 -5.82 -1.63
C LEU A 196 -13.30 -5.01 -0.91
N ALA A 197 -14.52 -5.55 -0.80
CA ALA A 197 -15.59 -4.92 -0.04
C ALA A 197 -15.25 -4.81 1.46
N GLY A 198 -14.63 -5.84 2.03
CA GLY A 198 -14.12 -5.80 3.41
C GLY A 198 -13.08 -4.72 3.62
N LEU A 199 -12.11 -4.60 2.70
CA LEU A 199 -11.10 -3.53 2.75
C LEU A 199 -11.72 -2.12 2.63
N ALA A 200 -12.71 -1.95 1.75
CA ALA A 200 -13.40 -0.68 1.58
C ALA A 200 -14.16 -0.28 2.85
N ALA A 201 -14.84 -1.22 3.51
CA ALA A 201 -15.54 -0.95 4.76
C ALA A 201 -14.60 -0.56 5.91
N GLN A 202 -13.42 -1.19 6.01
CA GLN A 202 -12.40 -0.87 7.01
C GLN A 202 -11.76 0.51 6.78
N SER A 203 -11.67 0.94 5.52
CA SER A 203 -11.02 2.18 5.11
C SER A 203 -11.67 3.45 5.68
N GLN A 204 -12.98 3.41 6.00
CA GLN A 204 -13.69 4.58 6.51
C GLN A 204 -13.18 5.05 7.88
N ALA A 205 -12.77 4.10 8.74
CA ALA A 205 -12.21 4.42 10.06
C ALA A 205 -10.88 5.18 9.95
N VAL A 206 -10.03 4.82 8.97
CA VAL A 206 -8.74 5.46 8.73
C VAL A 206 -8.94 6.88 8.20
N ILE A 207 -9.88 7.07 7.27
CA ILE A 207 -10.21 8.39 6.72
C ILE A 207 -10.65 9.34 7.85
N ASN A 208 -11.50 8.86 8.77
CA ASN A 208 -12.00 9.66 9.89
C ASN A 208 -10.91 10.00 10.92
N LYS A 209 -9.90 9.13 11.11
CA LYS A 209 -8.79 9.37 12.04
C LYS A 209 -7.90 10.54 11.60
N VAL A 210 -7.76 10.74 10.30
CA VAL A 210 -6.83 11.71 9.71
C VAL A 210 -7.46 13.09 9.50
N ASN A 211 -8.79 13.16 9.39
CA ASN A 211 -9.54 14.39 9.25
C ASN A 211 -10.79 14.33 10.15
N PRO A 212 -10.66 14.60 11.47
CA PRO A 212 -11.81 14.65 12.35
C PRO A 212 -12.79 15.76 11.89
N PRO A 213 -14.10 15.57 12.07
CA PRO A 213 -15.13 16.52 11.64
C PRO A 213 -15.00 17.89 12.32
#